data_AF-A0A9E5K431-F1
#
_entry.id   AF-A0A9E5K431-F1
#
_cell.length_a   1.000
_cell.length_b   1.000
_cell.length_c   1.000
_cell.angle_alpha   90.00
_cell.angle_beta   90.00
_cell.angle_gamma   90.00
#
_symmetry.space_group_name_H-M   'P 1'
#
loop_
_entity.id
_entity.type
_entity.pdbx_description
1 polymer ?
#
loop_
_entity_poly.entity_id
_entity_poly.type
_entity_poly.pdbx_seq_one_letter_code
_entity_poly.pdbx_strand_id
1 'polypeptide(L)'
;MTRPLGKVLRLDVDHPEEGKQYSVPKDNPFLHIKDAVPETWAYGLRNPWRMHCDKKTGHLWVGNNGQDLWEQVYFIRKGDNYGWSVMEGSHPFYSLRKPGPTPFVKPIAEHHHSEARSLTGGIVYYGSKFPELQGCYIYGDHSTGKIWGIRHDGEKVTWHKEIADTSLQITGFGEDNDGNLLVVDLLGIIHKFIPVPKDLPQPHFPKKLSESGLFQSIRNHEMVEGVIPYSVNAPFWSDQSFKVRFIALPEFDSEGKPTFIDYSSSKSWTFPNGTVIVKSFALEMEHGNPQSKQWIETRFMTRQEGEWVGYSYLWNKEQTDADLVESAGRDVSFQIADKGEKEGTRKQVWHYPSRAECMVCHSRASNFVLGLCEVQMNKSHDYKTGSENQLNHLEQLRILKPRSSDLKEALKRIGQADGKKDKELDEWVNTQLSFPDQRKPATPDQLLPLPVSQLKKLVNPYDKNQPLEARVKSYLHSNCANCHINAGGGNSQMDLDFFADKTKIKILDEKPNHHTFGFKDAKIIAPGDPERSVLLHRISIVGTGQMPQISRNMVDKQAVELFTEWIRSLPK
;
A
#
# COMPACT_ATOMS: atom_id res chain seq x y z
N MET A 1 -27.26 19.27 -9.18
CA MET A 1 -26.95 20.61 -8.62
C MET A 1 -27.83 21.00 -7.44
N THR A 2 -28.82 20.17 -7.06
CA THR A 2 -29.87 20.44 -6.07
C THR A 2 -29.48 20.23 -4.59
N ARG A 3 -28.25 19.77 -4.31
CA ARG A 3 -27.76 19.50 -2.93
C ARG A 3 -26.46 20.25 -2.69
N PRO A 4 -26.12 20.66 -1.45
CA PRO A 4 -24.90 21.42 -1.17
C PRO A 4 -23.60 20.59 -1.26
N LEU A 5 -23.67 19.25 -1.26
CA LEU A 5 -22.49 18.38 -1.28
C LEU A 5 -21.58 18.63 -2.50
N GLY A 6 -20.26 18.55 -2.28
CA GLY A 6 -19.21 18.72 -3.29
C GLY A 6 -19.07 20.16 -3.81
N LYS A 7 -19.44 21.16 -3.00
CA LYS A 7 -19.47 22.58 -3.37
C LYS A 7 -18.76 23.43 -2.32
N VAL A 8 -18.26 24.57 -2.78
CA VAL A 8 -17.92 25.71 -1.93
C VAL A 8 -19.12 26.65 -1.95
N LEU A 9 -19.61 27.02 -0.76
CA LEU A 9 -20.76 27.93 -0.61
C LEU A 9 -20.27 29.32 -0.22
N ARG A 10 -20.93 30.36 -0.74
CA ARG A 10 -20.70 31.77 -0.36
C ARG A 10 -22.02 32.37 0.10
N LEU A 11 -22.01 32.87 1.35
CA LEU A 11 -23.15 33.44 2.06
C LEU A 11 -22.80 34.88 2.46
N ASP A 12 -23.82 35.72 2.60
CA ASP A 12 -23.74 37.01 3.29
C ASP A 12 -24.41 36.87 4.66
N VAL A 13 -23.59 36.89 5.71
CA VAL A 13 -24.05 36.77 7.11
C VAL A 13 -24.29 38.11 7.77
N ASP A 14 -23.86 39.21 7.15
CA ASP A 14 -24.00 40.56 7.68
C ASP A 14 -25.36 41.17 7.30
N HIS A 15 -25.95 40.71 6.19
CA HIS A 15 -27.25 41.18 5.69
C HIS A 15 -28.23 40.02 5.47
N PRO A 16 -28.75 39.37 6.53
CA PRO A 16 -29.67 38.25 6.37
C PRO A 16 -31.01 38.67 5.74
N GLU A 17 -31.58 37.78 4.94
CA GLU A 17 -32.97 37.93 4.48
C GLU A 17 -33.96 37.74 5.65
N GLU A 18 -35.16 38.31 5.54
CA GLU A 18 -36.19 38.20 6.56
C GLU A 18 -36.49 36.72 6.89
N GLY A 19 -36.38 36.38 8.17
CA GLY A 19 -36.58 35.01 8.66
C GLY A 19 -35.43 34.02 8.42
N LYS A 20 -34.28 34.46 7.91
CA LYS A 20 -33.08 33.62 7.69
C LYS A 20 -31.88 34.10 8.51
N GLN A 21 -30.87 33.22 8.64
CA GLN A 21 -29.59 33.53 9.31
C GLN A 21 -28.55 34.14 8.35
N TYR A 22 -28.84 34.19 7.05
CA TYR A 22 -27.96 34.71 6.01
C TYR A 22 -28.79 35.10 4.79
N SER A 23 -28.18 35.84 3.86
CA SER A 23 -28.66 36.02 2.48
C SER A 23 -27.65 35.49 1.47
N VAL A 24 -28.08 35.37 0.21
CA VAL A 24 -27.19 34.96 -0.88
C VAL A 24 -26.68 36.21 -1.61
N PRO A 25 -25.36 36.42 -1.73
CA PRO A 25 -24.82 37.54 -2.50
C PRO A 25 -25.41 37.61 -3.90
N LYS A 26 -25.80 38.81 -4.34
CA LYS A 26 -26.43 39.03 -5.66
C LYS A 26 -25.53 38.63 -6.82
N ASP A 27 -24.22 38.60 -6.61
CA ASP A 27 -23.23 38.20 -7.60
C ASP A 27 -22.89 36.70 -7.56
N ASN A 28 -23.57 35.86 -6.77
CA ASN A 28 -23.32 34.43 -6.76
C ASN A 28 -23.60 33.78 -8.13
N PRO A 29 -22.70 32.93 -8.65
CA PRO A 29 -22.77 32.44 -10.02
C PRO A 29 -23.95 31.49 -10.30
N PHE A 30 -24.56 30.90 -9.27
CA PHE A 30 -25.65 29.94 -9.42
C PHE A 30 -27.02 30.46 -8.97
N LEU A 31 -27.12 31.74 -8.59
CA LEU A 31 -28.35 32.35 -8.05
C LEU A 31 -29.56 32.19 -8.99
N HIS A 32 -29.33 32.27 -10.30
CA HIS A 32 -30.38 32.23 -11.32
C HIS A 32 -30.40 30.92 -12.14
N ILE A 33 -29.63 29.91 -11.72
CA ILE A 33 -29.61 28.61 -12.38
C ILE A 33 -30.73 27.74 -11.80
N LYS A 34 -31.67 27.34 -12.67
CA LYS A 34 -32.79 26.48 -12.28
C LYS A 34 -32.27 25.20 -11.61
N ASP A 35 -32.87 24.85 -10.47
CA ASP A 35 -32.57 23.67 -9.65
C ASP A 35 -31.12 23.63 -9.07
N ALA A 36 -30.37 24.72 -9.16
CA ALA A 36 -29.10 24.86 -8.45
C ALA A 36 -29.30 25.39 -7.03
N VAL A 37 -28.41 25.01 -6.12
CA VAL A 37 -28.30 25.63 -4.79
C VAL A 37 -27.75 27.05 -4.97
N PRO A 38 -28.51 28.12 -4.66
CA PRO A 38 -28.11 29.50 -4.96
C PRO A 38 -26.86 29.96 -4.20
N GLU A 39 -26.57 29.35 -3.04
CA GLU A 39 -25.37 29.58 -2.23
C GLU A 39 -24.08 29.11 -2.92
N THR A 40 -24.17 28.35 -4.02
CA THR A 40 -22.99 27.76 -4.67
C THR A 40 -22.08 28.87 -5.20
N TRP A 41 -20.80 28.81 -4.82
CA TRP A 41 -19.72 29.62 -5.39
C TRP A 41 -18.94 28.85 -6.46
N ALA A 42 -18.59 27.60 -6.15
CA ALA A 42 -17.91 26.66 -7.04
C ALA A 42 -18.33 25.22 -6.72
N TYR A 43 -18.11 24.27 -7.63
CA TYR A 43 -18.56 22.89 -7.46
C TYR A 43 -17.64 21.86 -8.10
N GLY A 44 -17.90 20.57 -7.87
CA GLY A 44 -17.15 19.48 -8.48
C GLY A 44 -15.94 19.04 -7.67
N LEU A 45 -15.92 19.30 -6.36
CA LEU A 45 -14.95 18.74 -5.42
C LEU A 45 -15.43 17.37 -4.91
N ARG A 46 -14.50 16.48 -4.58
CA ARG A 46 -14.81 15.17 -3.98
C ARG A 46 -14.76 15.24 -2.46
N ASN A 47 -13.56 15.53 -1.95
CA ASN A 47 -13.23 15.43 -0.54
C ASN A 47 -12.22 16.54 -0.18
N PRO A 48 -12.66 17.81 -0.17
CA PRO A 48 -11.81 18.91 0.24
C PRO A 48 -11.57 18.85 1.76
N TRP A 49 -10.31 18.68 2.18
CA TRP A 49 -9.98 18.53 3.60
C TRP A 49 -9.76 19.89 4.29
N ARG A 50 -8.98 20.77 3.66
CA ARG A 50 -8.67 22.11 4.18
C ARG A 50 -8.65 23.14 3.06
N MET A 51 -9.14 24.33 3.41
CA MET A 51 -9.11 25.52 2.56
C MET A 51 -8.35 26.64 3.26
N HIS A 52 -7.68 27.49 2.48
CA HIS A 52 -6.99 28.67 3.00
C HIS A 52 -7.17 29.85 2.05
N CYS A 53 -7.67 30.97 2.59
CA CYS A 53 -7.75 32.23 1.86
C CYS A 53 -6.47 33.02 2.11
N ASP A 54 -5.71 33.27 1.06
CA ASP A 54 -4.55 34.14 1.11
C ASP A 54 -4.99 35.58 1.39
N LYS A 55 -4.60 36.12 2.55
CA LYS A 55 -4.97 37.47 2.98
C LYS A 55 -4.43 38.58 2.07
N LYS A 56 -3.36 38.34 1.31
CA LYS A 56 -2.77 39.37 0.43
C LYS A 56 -3.38 39.37 -0.96
N THR A 57 -3.60 38.18 -1.54
CA THR A 57 -4.08 38.05 -2.92
C THR A 57 -5.60 37.81 -3.01
N GLY A 58 -6.23 37.37 -1.93
CA GLY A 58 -7.62 36.92 -1.92
C GLY A 58 -7.85 35.55 -2.57
N HIS A 59 -6.78 34.85 -3.00
CA HIS A 59 -6.91 33.53 -3.59
C HIS A 59 -7.30 32.48 -2.54
N LEU A 60 -8.30 31.66 -2.87
CA LEU A 60 -8.74 30.56 -2.03
C LEU A 60 -8.12 29.24 -2.50
N TRP A 61 -7.18 28.71 -1.73
CA TRP A 61 -6.51 27.43 -1.97
C TRP A 61 -7.26 26.28 -1.30
N VAL A 62 -7.30 25.11 -1.95
CA VAL A 62 -7.93 23.90 -1.40
C VAL A 62 -7.11 22.67 -1.72
N GLY A 63 -6.83 21.84 -0.70
CA GLY A 63 -6.44 20.45 -0.89
C GLY A 63 -7.68 19.57 -1.05
N ASN A 64 -7.73 18.75 -2.09
CA ASN A 64 -8.84 17.86 -2.42
C ASN A 64 -8.32 16.45 -2.70
N ASN A 65 -8.88 15.48 -1.99
CA ASN A 65 -8.43 14.09 -2.09
C ASN A 65 -9.26 13.35 -3.13
N GLY A 66 -8.60 12.66 -4.04
CA GLY A 66 -9.25 11.78 -5.01
C GLY A 66 -9.68 10.47 -4.39
N GLN A 67 -10.32 9.63 -5.19
CA GLN A 67 -10.79 8.33 -4.78
C GLN A 67 -9.79 7.21 -5.06
N ASP A 68 -9.20 7.18 -6.25
CA ASP A 68 -8.46 6.02 -6.73
C ASP A 68 -6.95 6.30 -6.84
N LEU A 69 -6.52 7.31 -7.61
CA LEU A 69 -5.10 7.46 -7.99
C LEU A 69 -4.49 8.85 -7.82
N TRP A 70 -5.29 9.90 -7.62
CA TRP A 70 -4.76 11.27 -7.64
C TRP A 70 -5.25 12.12 -6.49
N GLU A 71 -4.35 12.91 -5.93
CA GLU A 71 -4.63 13.99 -4.99
C GLU A 71 -4.43 15.35 -5.66
N GLN A 72 -5.21 16.37 -5.30
CA GLN A 72 -5.20 17.66 -6.01
C GLN A 72 -5.10 18.89 -5.10
N VAL A 73 -4.45 19.92 -5.61
CA VAL A 73 -4.52 21.29 -5.10
C VAL A 73 -5.24 22.16 -6.13
N TYR A 74 -6.27 22.89 -5.70
CA TYR A 74 -7.03 23.81 -6.55
C TYR A 74 -6.99 25.25 -6.03
N PHE A 75 -7.14 26.18 -6.98
CA PHE A 75 -7.71 27.48 -6.68
C PHE A 75 -9.22 27.43 -6.81
N ILE A 76 -9.91 28.01 -5.83
CA ILE A 76 -11.35 28.16 -5.86
C ILE A 76 -11.75 29.49 -6.48
N ARG A 77 -12.32 29.46 -7.68
CA ARG A 77 -12.83 30.67 -8.36
C ARG A 77 -14.33 30.60 -8.62
N LYS A 78 -14.89 31.77 -8.94
CA LYS A 78 -16.32 31.98 -9.20
C LYS A 78 -16.81 31.10 -10.34
N GLY A 79 -17.73 30.19 -10.06
CA GLY A 79 -18.42 29.37 -11.07
C GLY A 79 -17.66 28.13 -11.53
N ASP A 80 -16.43 27.93 -11.04
CA ASP A 80 -15.55 26.84 -11.46
C ASP A 80 -16.14 25.45 -11.13
N ASN A 81 -15.82 24.50 -12.00
CA ASN A 81 -16.21 23.10 -11.93
C ASN A 81 -14.96 22.21 -11.91
N TYR A 82 -14.67 21.57 -10.79
CA TYR A 82 -13.48 20.72 -10.64
C TYR A 82 -13.70 19.27 -11.09
N GLY A 83 -14.80 19.00 -11.78
CA GLY A 83 -14.99 17.79 -12.58
C GLY A 83 -15.41 16.53 -11.83
N TRP A 84 -15.43 16.53 -10.49
CA TRP A 84 -15.94 15.37 -9.76
C TRP A 84 -17.42 15.14 -10.09
N SER A 85 -17.84 13.94 -10.49
CA SER A 85 -17.13 12.66 -10.45
C SER A 85 -16.84 12.06 -11.83
N VAL A 86 -16.83 12.90 -12.87
CA VAL A 86 -16.43 12.51 -14.23
C VAL A 86 -14.90 12.46 -14.33
N MET A 87 -14.23 13.39 -13.66
CA MET A 87 -12.77 13.52 -13.59
C MET A 87 -12.28 13.26 -12.16
N GLU A 88 -11.04 12.79 -12.07
CA GLU A 88 -10.21 12.76 -10.86
C GLU A 88 -8.91 13.50 -11.19
N GLY A 89 -8.77 14.72 -10.70
CA GLY A 89 -7.75 15.66 -11.18
C GLY A 89 -7.90 15.93 -12.67
N SER A 90 -6.79 15.89 -13.41
CA SER A 90 -6.77 16.03 -14.86
C SER A 90 -7.18 14.75 -15.61
N HIS A 91 -7.52 13.66 -14.90
CA HIS A 91 -7.69 12.33 -15.48
C HIS A 91 -9.16 11.89 -15.56
N PRO A 92 -9.59 11.24 -16.67
CA PRO A 92 -10.92 10.64 -16.75
C PRO A 92 -11.13 9.57 -15.66
N PHE A 93 -12.25 9.63 -14.96
CA PHE A 93 -12.61 8.68 -13.90
C PHE A 93 -13.87 7.88 -14.23
N TYR A 94 -15.05 8.50 -14.16
CA TYR A 94 -16.30 7.91 -14.65
C TYR A 94 -16.82 8.68 -15.85
N SER A 95 -16.24 8.40 -17.02
CA SER A 95 -16.57 9.08 -18.29
C SER A 95 -18.04 8.94 -18.72
N LEU A 96 -18.75 7.91 -18.25
CA LEU A 96 -20.17 7.69 -18.52
C LEU A 96 -21.10 8.56 -17.65
N ARG A 97 -20.59 9.23 -16.62
CA ARG A 97 -21.40 10.14 -15.80
C ARG A 97 -21.64 11.43 -16.57
N LYS A 98 -22.86 11.98 -16.45
CA LYS A 98 -23.21 13.24 -17.10
C LYS A 98 -22.34 14.37 -16.53
N PRO A 99 -21.57 15.10 -17.36
CA PRO A 99 -20.80 16.25 -16.90
C PRO A 99 -21.73 17.39 -16.44
N GLY A 100 -21.20 18.23 -15.57
CA GLY A 100 -21.86 19.48 -15.17
C GLY A 100 -22.00 20.46 -16.35
N PRO A 101 -22.80 21.53 -16.18
CA PRO A 101 -23.10 22.48 -17.24
C PRO A 101 -21.91 23.35 -17.70
N THR A 102 -20.82 23.42 -16.92
CA THR A 102 -19.64 24.24 -17.24
C THR A 102 -18.38 23.40 -17.47
N PRO A 103 -17.40 23.91 -18.24
CA PRO A 103 -16.12 23.23 -18.47
C PRO A 103 -15.36 22.88 -17.19
N PHE A 104 -14.55 21.81 -17.25
CA PHE A 104 -13.72 21.41 -16.12
C PHE A 104 -12.48 22.28 -15.98
N VAL A 105 -12.11 22.57 -14.74
CA VAL A 105 -10.88 23.28 -14.37
C VAL A 105 -9.83 22.27 -13.92
N LYS A 106 -8.61 22.42 -14.43
CA LYS A 106 -7.48 21.57 -14.05
C LYS A 106 -6.94 21.94 -12.66
N PRO A 107 -6.36 20.97 -11.92
CA PRO A 107 -5.62 21.26 -10.70
C PRO A 107 -4.48 22.24 -10.93
N ILE A 108 -4.15 23.00 -9.89
CA ILE A 108 -2.91 23.80 -9.83
C ILE A 108 -1.71 22.87 -9.65
N ALA A 109 -1.87 21.84 -8.83
CA ALA A 109 -0.96 20.72 -8.73
C ALA A 109 -1.77 19.44 -8.51
N GLU A 110 -1.25 18.32 -8.98
CA GLU A 110 -1.79 17.00 -8.70
C GLU A 110 -0.65 16.04 -8.40
N HIS A 111 -0.90 15.13 -7.47
CA HIS A 111 0.04 14.12 -7.04
C HIS A 111 -0.57 12.75 -7.28
N HIS A 112 0.15 11.88 -7.95
CA HIS A 112 -0.27 10.48 -8.07
C HIS A 112 -0.17 9.79 -6.72
N HIS A 113 -0.88 8.69 -6.52
CA HIS A 113 -0.77 7.84 -5.35
C HIS A 113 0.60 7.16 -5.18
N SER A 114 1.47 7.29 -6.17
CA SER A 114 2.89 6.98 -6.08
C SER A 114 3.72 8.08 -5.38
N GLU A 115 3.15 9.24 -5.06
CA GLU A 115 3.80 10.35 -4.39
C GLU A 115 3.07 10.81 -3.11
N ALA A 116 1.74 10.93 -3.13
CA ALA A 116 0.90 11.39 -2.02
C ALA A 116 -0.41 10.59 -1.95
N ARG A 117 -1.15 10.57 -0.82
CA ARG A 117 -2.36 9.73 -0.64
C ARG A 117 -3.57 10.41 -0.04
N SER A 118 -3.33 11.45 0.73
CA SER A 118 -4.36 12.16 1.47
C SER A 118 -3.84 13.54 1.78
N LEU A 119 -4.03 14.46 0.84
CA LEU A 119 -3.58 15.84 1.03
C LEU A 119 -4.35 16.49 2.18
N THR A 120 -3.60 16.91 3.20
CA THR A 120 -4.14 17.67 4.32
C THR A 120 -4.48 19.11 3.92
N GLY A 121 -3.99 19.58 2.76
CA GLY A 121 -4.00 20.99 2.40
C GLY A 121 -2.99 21.79 3.23
N GLY A 122 -3.16 23.10 3.30
CA GLY A 122 -2.06 23.98 3.68
C GLY A 122 -2.43 25.42 4.01
N ILE A 123 -1.43 26.28 4.02
CA ILE A 123 -1.53 27.74 4.23
C ILE A 123 -0.58 28.49 3.28
N VAL A 124 -0.82 29.78 3.03
CA VAL A 124 0.14 30.62 2.29
C VAL A 124 1.08 31.30 3.28
N TYR A 125 2.39 31.09 3.09
CA TYR A 125 3.40 31.55 4.02
C TYR A 125 3.86 32.99 3.75
N TYR A 126 3.85 33.83 4.79
CA TYR A 126 4.39 35.20 4.74
C TYR A 126 5.33 35.56 5.89
N GLY A 127 5.76 34.59 6.70
CA GLY A 127 6.72 34.80 7.79
C GLY A 127 8.14 35.15 7.31
N SER A 128 8.93 35.81 8.15
CA SER A 128 10.27 36.28 7.79
C SER A 128 11.36 35.19 7.82
N LYS A 129 11.11 34.07 8.50
CA LYS A 129 12.11 33.01 8.74
C LYS A 129 12.57 32.28 7.48
N PHE A 130 11.68 32.12 6.49
CA PHE A 130 11.99 31.46 5.21
C PHE A 130 11.69 32.39 4.02
N PRO A 131 12.54 33.40 3.74
CA PRO A 131 12.31 34.37 2.68
C PRO A 131 12.02 33.74 1.30
N GLU A 132 12.63 32.59 1.01
CA GLU A 132 12.45 31.82 -0.22
C GLU A 132 11.05 31.21 -0.37
N LEU A 133 10.28 31.09 0.71
CA LEU A 133 8.92 30.55 0.73
C LEU A 133 7.84 31.64 0.75
N GLN A 134 8.22 32.92 0.71
CA GLN A 134 7.28 34.05 0.72
C GLN A 134 6.24 33.95 -0.41
N GLY A 135 4.96 33.94 -0.04
CA GLY A 135 3.83 33.81 -0.97
C GLY A 135 3.61 32.40 -1.52
N CYS A 136 4.36 31.40 -1.04
CA CYS A 136 4.12 30.01 -1.41
C CYS A 136 2.97 29.43 -0.60
N TYR A 137 2.07 28.69 -1.26
CA TYR A 137 1.14 27.79 -0.60
C TYR A 137 1.90 26.54 -0.14
N ILE A 138 2.02 26.39 1.17
CA ILE A 138 2.69 25.28 1.84
C ILE A 138 1.64 24.29 2.30
N TYR A 139 1.73 23.06 1.81
CA TYR A 139 0.75 22.01 2.06
C TYR A 139 1.45 20.65 2.19
N GLY A 140 0.78 19.71 2.84
CA GLY A 140 1.36 18.40 3.08
C GLY A 140 0.36 17.27 2.99
N ASP A 141 0.90 16.07 3.09
CA ASP A 141 0.17 14.82 2.97
C ASP A 141 0.15 14.05 4.30
N HIS A 142 -1.04 13.56 4.65
CA HIS A 142 -1.25 12.86 5.92
C HIS A 142 -0.55 11.50 5.99
N SER A 143 -0.48 10.75 4.88
CA SER A 143 -0.01 9.36 4.90
C SER A 143 1.49 9.22 4.69
N THR A 144 2.10 10.18 4.00
CA THR A 144 3.53 10.15 3.63
C THR A 144 4.35 11.14 4.46
N GLY A 145 3.71 12.11 5.13
CA GLY A 145 4.41 13.16 5.89
C GLY A 145 5.20 14.15 5.04
N LYS A 146 5.11 14.04 3.70
CA LYS A 146 5.74 14.96 2.76
C LYS A 146 5.05 16.32 2.76
N ILE A 147 5.86 17.36 2.55
CA ILE A 147 5.42 18.75 2.52
C ILE A 147 6.00 19.40 1.27
N TRP A 148 5.14 20.07 0.52
CA TRP A 148 5.50 20.81 -0.68
C TRP A 148 5.18 22.29 -0.51
N GLY A 149 5.83 23.10 -1.33
CA GLY A 149 5.46 24.50 -1.54
C GLY A 149 5.16 24.76 -3.01
N ILE A 150 4.13 25.56 -3.27
CA ILE A 150 3.76 26.05 -4.61
C ILE A 150 3.78 27.57 -4.62
N ARG A 151 4.49 28.17 -5.59
CA ARG A 151 4.38 29.58 -5.93
C ARG A 151 3.58 29.71 -7.22
N HIS A 152 2.59 30.59 -7.20
CA HIS A 152 1.71 30.84 -8.34
C HIS A 152 1.54 32.35 -8.53
N ASP A 153 1.64 32.84 -9.76
CA ASP A 153 1.58 34.28 -10.08
C ASP A 153 0.15 34.81 -10.30
N GLY A 154 -0.81 33.91 -10.47
CA GLY A 154 -2.22 34.19 -10.71
C GLY A 154 -2.73 33.51 -11.99
N GLU A 155 -1.81 33.24 -12.91
CA GLU A 155 -2.06 32.55 -14.18
C GLU A 155 -1.44 31.15 -14.21
N LYS A 156 -0.22 30.98 -13.71
CA LYS A 156 0.50 29.70 -13.71
C LYS A 156 1.35 29.45 -12.47
N VAL A 157 1.70 28.18 -12.26
CA VAL A 157 2.71 27.76 -11.28
C VAL A 157 4.08 28.21 -11.77
N THR A 158 4.81 28.94 -10.93
CA THR A 158 6.18 29.41 -11.21
C THR A 158 7.23 28.64 -10.45
N TRP A 159 6.85 27.95 -9.37
CA TRP A 159 7.72 27.10 -8.59
C TRP A 159 6.89 26.07 -7.83
N HIS A 160 7.33 24.82 -7.83
CA HIS A 160 6.71 23.73 -7.07
C HIS A 160 7.80 22.75 -6.67
N LYS A 161 7.99 22.53 -5.36
CA LYS A 161 8.99 21.60 -4.83
C LYS A 161 8.53 20.96 -3.54
N GLU A 162 8.98 19.73 -3.30
CA GLU A 162 9.04 19.16 -1.96
C GLU A 162 10.05 19.96 -1.12
N ILE A 163 9.64 20.37 0.07
CA ILE A 163 10.45 21.18 1.00
C ILE A 163 10.77 20.44 2.30
N ALA A 164 10.04 19.37 2.62
CA ALA A 164 10.35 18.47 3.72
C ALA A 164 9.77 17.07 3.47
N ASP A 165 10.51 16.05 3.90
CA ASP A 165 10.08 14.66 3.98
C ASP A 165 10.16 14.24 5.45
N THR A 166 9.02 13.90 6.05
CA THR A 166 8.91 13.70 7.49
C THR A 166 8.16 12.41 7.81
N SER A 167 8.31 11.90 9.02
CA SER A 167 7.50 10.78 9.53
C SER A 167 6.16 11.22 10.13
N LEU A 168 5.80 12.50 10.01
CA LEU A 168 4.60 13.06 10.65
C LEU A 168 3.31 12.61 9.96
N GLN A 169 2.27 12.34 10.75
CA GLN A 169 0.91 12.14 10.24
C GLN A 169 0.21 13.50 10.22
N ILE A 170 0.52 14.30 9.20
CA ILE A 170 0.13 15.71 9.14
C ILE A 170 -1.40 15.86 9.16
N THR A 171 -1.94 16.57 10.15
CA THR A 171 -3.38 16.87 10.28
C THR A 171 -3.71 18.35 10.07
N GLY A 172 -2.70 19.22 10.10
CA GLY A 172 -2.89 20.63 9.82
C GLY A 172 -1.61 21.44 9.76
N PHE A 173 -1.80 22.68 9.30
CA PHE A 173 -0.79 23.73 9.29
C PHE A 173 -1.35 24.94 10.04
N GLY A 174 -0.45 25.73 10.61
CA GLY A 174 -0.76 26.97 11.28
C GLY A 174 0.41 27.94 11.25
N GLU A 175 0.20 29.11 11.85
CA GLU A 175 1.22 30.14 12.03
C GLU A 175 1.30 30.48 13.51
N ASP A 176 2.51 30.76 14.01
CA ASP A 176 2.65 31.43 15.30
C ASP A 176 2.41 32.95 15.18
N ASN A 177 2.51 33.67 16.30
CA ASN A 177 2.27 35.12 16.34
C ASN A 177 3.26 35.93 15.48
N ASP A 178 4.41 35.34 15.13
CA ASP A 178 5.44 35.94 14.29
C ASP A 178 5.26 35.54 12.81
N GLY A 179 4.20 34.78 12.47
CA GLY A 179 3.92 34.28 11.13
C GLY A 179 4.78 33.07 10.73
N ASN A 180 5.46 32.40 11.67
CA ASN A 180 6.26 31.22 11.36
C ASN A 180 5.39 29.99 11.18
N LEU A 181 5.78 29.15 10.23
CA LEU A 181 5.05 27.94 9.87
C LEU A 181 5.10 26.88 10.99
N LEU A 182 3.93 26.39 11.36
CA LEU A 182 3.70 25.28 12.29
C LEU A 182 3.05 24.11 11.56
N VAL A 183 3.39 22.88 11.97
CA VAL A 183 2.76 21.63 11.50
C VAL A 183 2.14 20.91 12.68
N VAL A 184 0.93 20.39 12.51
CA VAL A 184 0.22 19.62 13.53
C VAL A 184 0.24 18.14 13.14
N ASP A 185 0.78 17.31 14.03
CA ASP A 185 0.79 15.86 13.90
C ASP A 185 -0.46 15.24 14.54
N LEU A 186 -0.90 14.08 14.06
CA LEU A 186 -2.06 13.36 14.58
C LEU A 186 -1.92 13.02 16.07
N LEU A 187 -0.69 12.88 16.56
CA LEU A 187 -0.40 12.63 17.98
C LEU A 187 -0.64 13.85 18.89
N GLY A 188 -1.11 14.97 18.34
CA GLY A 188 -1.35 16.20 19.08
C GLY A 188 -0.08 17.02 19.34
N ILE A 189 1.01 16.70 18.65
CA ILE A 189 2.27 17.42 18.74
C ILE A 189 2.30 18.53 17.68
N ILE A 190 2.78 19.71 18.07
CA ILE A 190 2.97 20.84 17.16
C ILE A 190 4.47 21.01 16.89
N HIS A 191 4.83 20.91 15.62
CA HIS A 191 6.20 21.00 15.14
C HIS A 191 6.47 22.35 14.50
N LYS A 192 7.73 22.80 14.57
CA LYS A 192 8.24 23.99 13.88
C LYS A 192 9.16 23.56 12.74
N PHE A 193 9.12 24.30 11.65
CA PHE A 193 10.15 24.17 10.62
C PHE A 193 11.49 24.72 11.11
N ILE A 194 12.54 23.95 10.89
CA ILE A 194 13.93 24.35 11.06
C ILE A 194 14.67 24.17 9.73
N PRO A 195 15.49 25.14 9.30
CA PRO A 195 16.41 24.92 8.20
C PRO A 195 17.31 23.73 8.55
N VAL A 196 17.50 22.81 7.60
CA VAL A 196 18.50 21.75 7.74
C VAL A 196 19.89 22.42 7.71
N PRO A 197 20.71 22.29 8.77
CA PRO A 197 22.09 22.77 8.74
C PRO A 197 22.83 22.15 7.54
N LYS A 198 23.61 22.95 6.82
CA LYS A 198 24.33 22.50 5.61
C LYS A 198 25.38 21.41 5.91
N ASP A 199 25.71 21.30 7.17
CA ASP A 199 26.81 20.56 7.78
C ASP A 199 26.32 19.36 8.61
N LEU A 200 25.01 19.05 8.61
CA LEU A 200 24.53 17.76 9.12
C LEU A 200 25.09 16.63 8.25
N PRO A 201 25.72 15.59 8.85
CA PRO A 201 26.05 14.38 8.12
C PRO A 201 24.77 13.81 7.51
N GLN A 202 24.71 13.78 6.19
CA GLN A 202 23.59 13.12 5.52
C GLN A 202 23.68 11.63 5.83
N PRO A 203 22.61 11.00 6.35
CA PRO A 203 22.63 9.56 6.57
C PRO A 203 22.98 8.86 5.24
N HIS A 204 24.05 8.07 5.26
CA HIS A 204 24.50 7.35 4.08
C HIS A 204 23.59 6.15 3.84
N PHE A 205 22.51 6.37 3.10
CA PHE A 205 21.70 5.27 2.59
C PHE A 205 22.39 4.65 1.37
N PRO A 206 22.54 3.31 1.29
CA PRO A 206 23.24 2.65 0.21
C PRO A 206 22.60 2.99 -1.15
N LYS A 207 23.39 3.55 -2.06
CA LYS A 207 22.96 3.83 -3.44
C LYS A 207 23.31 2.68 -4.37
N LYS A 208 24.24 1.83 -3.96
CA LYS A 208 24.56 0.57 -4.61
C LYS A 208 24.17 -0.61 -3.74
N LEU A 209 23.78 -1.71 -4.35
CA LEU A 209 23.43 -2.92 -3.61
C LEU A 209 24.64 -3.47 -2.85
N SER A 210 25.85 -3.33 -3.42
CA SER A 210 27.11 -3.66 -2.75
C SER A 210 27.37 -2.87 -1.46
N GLU A 211 26.79 -1.68 -1.31
CA GLU A 211 26.94 -0.84 -0.10
C GLU A 211 25.98 -1.26 1.02
N SER A 212 25.02 -2.15 0.75
CA SER A 212 23.98 -2.53 1.72
C SER A 212 24.48 -3.36 2.90
N GLY A 213 25.64 -4.03 2.75
CA GLY A 213 26.16 -4.98 3.74
C GLY A 213 25.38 -6.31 3.84
N LEU A 214 24.34 -6.53 3.03
CA LEU A 214 23.50 -7.74 3.10
C LEU A 214 24.00 -8.90 2.22
N PHE A 215 24.96 -8.64 1.33
CA PHE A 215 25.46 -9.62 0.36
C PHE A 215 26.93 -9.92 0.61
N GLN A 216 27.25 -11.21 0.73
CA GLN A 216 28.61 -11.71 0.72
C GLN A 216 29.19 -11.69 -0.70
N SER A 217 28.36 -12.01 -1.70
CA SER A 217 28.69 -11.91 -3.12
C SER A 217 27.47 -11.44 -3.90
N ILE A 218 27.52 -10.22 -4.43
CA ILE A 218 26.45 -9.67 -5.26
C ILE A 218 26.29 -10.50 -6.54
N ARG A 219 27.40 -10.78 -7.22
CA ARG A 219 27.41 -11.51 -8.50
C ARG A 219 26.74 -12.89 -8.42
N ASN A 220 26.95 -13.60 -7.33
CA ASN A 220 26.38 -14.94 -7.13
C ASN A 220 25.02 -14.91 -6.41
N HIS A 221 24.54 -13.72 -6.02
CA HIS A 221 23.35 -13.57 -5.19
C HIS A 221 23.47 -14.34 -3.86
N GLU A 222 24.63 -14.25 -3.21
CA GLU A 222 24.89 -14.89 -1.93
C GLU A 222 24.78 -13.86 -0.81
N MET A 223 23.80 -14.05 0.09
CA MET A 223 23.62 -13.21 1.27
C MET A 223 24.71 -13.48 2.32
N VAL A 224 24.98 -12.49 3.16
CA VAL A 224 25.83 -12.69 4.35
C VAL A 224 25.19 -13.67 5.34
N GLU A 225 26.01 -14.29 6.18
CA GLU A 225 25.53 -15.14 7.27
C GLU A 225 24.62 -14.34 8.23
N GLY A 226 23.57 -14.97 8.74
CA GLY A 226 22.53 -14.32 9.56
C GLY A 226 21.36 -13.75 8.77
N VAL A 227 21.46 -13.61 7.44
CA VAL A 227 20.32 -13.29 6.59
C VAL A 227 19.57 -14.57 6.21
N ILE A 228 18.32 -14.69 6.65
CA ILE A 228 17.57 -15.94 6.65
C ILE A 228 16.78 -16.07 5.33
N PRO A 229 17.09 -17.06 4.47
CA PRO A 229 16.31 -17.28 3.26
C PRO A 229 14.93 -17.85 3.60
N TYR A 230 13.93 -17.51 2.80
CA TYR A 230 12.61 -18.12 2.92
C TYR A 230 11.85 -18.17 1.59
N SER A 231 10.80 -18.98 1.59
CA SER A 231 9.88 -19.22 0.50
C SER A 231 8.44 -19.20 1.00
N VAL A 232 7.50 -19.02 0.07
CA VAL A 232 6.07 -18.89 0.37
C VAL A 232 5.29 -19.96 -0.39
N ASN A 233 4.22 -20.49 0.20
CA ASN A 233 3.37 -21.51 -0.42
C ASN A 233 2.69 -21.02 -1.71
N ALA A 234 2.20 -19.79 -1.72
CA ALA A 234 1.50 -19.17 -2.83
C ALA A 234 2.19 -17.84 -3.20
N PRO A 235 3.11 -17.83 -4.18
CA PRO A 235 3.75 -16.59 -4.60
C PRO A 235 2.75 -15.69 -5.34
N PHE A 236 2.73 -14.40 -5.02
CA PHE A 236 1.99 -13.41 -5.81
C PHE A 236 2.51 -13.37 -7.25
N TRP A 237 1.65 -13.07 -8.23
CA TRP A 237 2.00 -12.92 -9.63
C TRP A 237 2.77 -11.62 -9.86
N SER A 238 3.85 -11.69 -10.64
CA SER A 238 4.69 -10.54 -11.00
C SER A 238 5.34 -10.77 -12.36
N ASP A 239 4.51 -10.89 -13.39
CA ASP A 239 4.92 -10.93 -14.80
C ASP A 239 6.00 -11.99 -15.11
N GLN A 240 5.74 -13.24 -14.70
CA GLN A 240 6.64 -14.39 -14.92
C GLN A 240 8.00 -14.33 -14.20
N SER A 241 8.23 -13.35 -13.31
CA SER A 241 9.51 -13.28 -12.59
C SER A 241 9.72 -14.43 -11.59
N PHE A 242 10.95 -14.94 -11.60
CA PHE A 242 11.51 -15.77 -10.54
C PHE A 242 11.81 -14.89 -9.31
N LYS A 243 11.59 -15.42 -8.10
CA LYS A 243 11.71 -14.67 -6.85
C LYS A 243 12.41 -15.46 -5.76
N VAL A 244 13.39 -14.83 -5.13
CA VAL A 244 14.00 -15.27 -3.87
C VAL A 244 13.75 -14.22 -2.78
N ARG A 245 13.70 -14.66 -1.52
CA ARG A 245 13.34 -13.79 -0.40
C ARG A 245 14.19 -14.08 0.81
N PHE A 246 14.45 -13.05 1.59
CA PHE A 246 15.25 -13.14 2.80
C PHE A 246 14.75 -12.19 3.90
N ILE A 247 15.08 -12.53 5.14
CA ILE A 247 14.82 -11.71 6.32
C ILE A 247 16.18 -11.38 6.95
N ALA A 248 16.48 -10.09 7.11
CA ALA A 248 17.56 -9.63 7.98
C ALA A 248 16.94 -8.99 9.22
N LEU A 249 17.22 -9.55 10.40
CA LEU A 249 16.75 -9.05 11.68
C LEU A 249 17.91 -8.40 12.45
N PRO A 250 17.69 -7.26 13.12
CA PRO A 250 18.66 -6.74 14.07
C PRO A 250 18.71 -7.66 15.29
N GLU A 251 19.90 -8.03 15.74
CA GLU A 251 20.01 -8.89 16.94
C GLU A 251 19.50 -8.15 18.20
N PHE A 252 19.79 -6.85 18.30
CA PHE A 252 19.41 -5.99 19.42
C PHE A 252 18.71 -4.72 18.94
N ASP A 253 17.82 -4.18 19.77
CA ASP A 253 17.22 -2.85 19.56
C ASP A 253 18.19 -1.72 19.97
N SER A 254 17.75 -0.47 19.83
CA SER A 254 18.54 0.72 20.20
C SER A 254 18.87 0.81 21.69
N GLU A 255 18.22 0.01 22.54
CA GLU A 255 18.47 -0.07 23.99
C GLU A 255 19.34 -1.30 24.35
N GLY A 256 19.78 -2.09 23.38
CA GLY A 256 20.58 -3.30 23.58
C GLY A 256 19.77 -4.52 24.00
N LYS A 257 18.43 -4.51 23.86
CA LYS A 257 17.59 -5.67 24.17
C LYS A 257 17.45 -6.58 22.95
N PRO A 258 17.44 -7.92 23.13
CA PRO A 258 17.21 -8.85 22.03
C PRO A 258 15.89 -8.57 21.31
N THR A 259 15.89 -8.68 19.98
CA THR A 259 14.67 -8.47 19.19
C THR A 259 14.05 -9.79 18.73
N PHE A 260 12.74 -9.77 18.48
CA PHE A 260 11.98 -10.94 18.06
C PHE A 260 10.93 -10.56 17.02
N ILE A 261 10.57 -11.51 16.15
CA ILE A 261 9.38 -11.45 15.31
C ILE A 261 8.18 -11.79 16.17
N ASP A 262 7.22 -10.87 16.27
CA ASP A 262 5.94 -11.14 16.92
C ASP A 262 5.09 -12.05 16.03
N TYR A 263 5.02 -13.31 16.44
CA TYR A 263 4.33 -14.37 15.73
C TYR A 263 2.83 -14.35 16.02
N SER A 264 2.06 -14.60 14.97
CA SER A 264 0.61 -14.66 14.97
C SER A 264 0.13 -15.80 14.08
N SER A 265 -0.79 -16.62 14.59
CA SER A 265 -1.40 -17.74 13.84
C SER A 265 -2.47 -17.33 12.81
N SER A 266 -3.02 -16.12 12.95
CA SER A 266 -4.24 -15.70 12.23
C SER A 266 -4.06 -14.43 11.40
N LYS A 267 -2.88 -13.81 11.44
CA LYS A 267 -2.56 -12.54 10.77
C LYS A 267 -1.07 -12.51 10.43
N SER A 268 -0.68 -11.61 9.52
CA SER A 268 0.72 -11.29 9.23
C SER A 268 1.50 -10.95 10.50
N TRP A 269 2.79 -11.31 10.50
CA TRP A 269 3.67 -11.09 11.63
C TRP A 269 4.14 -9.63 11.73
N THR A 270 4.62 -9.25 12.91
CA THR A 270 5.20 -7.92 13.17
C THR A 270 6.69 -8.07 13.48
N PHE A 271 7.51 -7.12 13.01
CA PHE A 271 8.97 -7.23 13.02
C PHE A 271 9.62 -6.07 13.79
N PRO A 272 10.77 -6.23 14.44
CA PRO A 272 11.41 -5.15 15.17
C PRO A 272 11.92 -4.03 14.24
N ASN A 273 12.05 -2.81 14.78
CA ASN A 273 12.69 -1.71 14.06
C ASN A 273 14.14 -2.07 13.70
N GLY A 274 14.59 -1.76 12.47
CA GLY A 274 15.86 -2.20 11.90
C GLY A 274 15.75 -3.45 11.01
N THR A 275 14.59 -4.11 10.95
CA THR A 275 14.38 -5.27 10.07
C THR A 275 14.47 -4.88 8.59
N VAL A 276 15.10 -5.73 7.78
CA VAL A 276 15.06 -5.63 6.31
C VAL A 276 14.48 -6.90 5.71
N ILE A 277 13.37 -6.78 4.99
CA ILE A 277 12.81 -7.86 4.17
C ILE A 277 13.31 -7.67 2.75
N VAL A 278 14.07 -8.65 2.25
CA VAL A 278 14.68 -8.61 0.92
C VAL A 278 13.88 -9.49 -0.02
N LYS A 279 13.62 -8.99 -1.23
CA LYS A 279 13.03 -9.77 -2.32
C LYS A 279 13.77 -9.45 -3.61
N SER A 280 14.36 -10.45 -4.25
CA SER A 280 15.03 -10.28 -5.54
C SER A 280 14.26 -10.98 -6.65
N PHE A 281 14.22 -10.32 -7.81
CA PHE A 281 13.45 -10.71 -8.98
C PHE A 281 14.39 -10.95 -10.15
N ALA A 282 14.18 -12.07 -10.85
CA ALA A 282 14.86 -12.38 -12.10
C ALA A 282 13.84 -12.70 -13.20
N LEU A 283 14.22 -12.38 -14.44
CA LEU A 283 13.50 -12.82 -15.64
C LEU A 283 14.33 -13.84 -16.38
N GLU A 284 13.67 -14.84 -16.97
CA GLU A 284 14.30 -15.69 -17.99
C GLU A 284 14.43 -14.86 -19.27
N MET A 285 15.66 -14.60 -19.71
CA MET A 285 15.93 -13.81 -20.91
C MET A 285 15.65 -14.59 -22.21
N GLU A 286 15.46 -15.91 -22.09
CA GLU A 286 14.90 -16.79 -23.10
C GLU A 286 13.71 -17.53 -22.50
N HIS A 287 12.54 -17.38 -23.10
CA HIS A 287 11.28 -17.92 -22.59
C HIS A 287 11.36 -19.45 -22.42
N GLY A 288 11.16 -19.92 -21.17
CA GLY A 288 11.18 -21.35 -20.85
C GLY A 288 12.58 -21.93 -20.65
N ASN A 289 13.63 -21.10 -20.59
CA ASN A 289 14.99 -21.51 -20.28
C ASN A 289 15.44 -20.93 -18.92
N PRO A 290 15.34 -21.70 -17.82
CA PRO A 290 15.74 -21.25 -16.50
C PRO A 290 17.23 -20.88 -16.33
N GLN A 291 18.10 -21.30 -17.25
CA GLN A 291 19.53 -20.96 -17.23
C GLN A 291 19.81 -19.56 -17.80
N SER A 292 18.85 -19.00 -18.54
CA SER A 292 18.94 -17.64 -19.10
C SER A 292 18.57 -16.54 -18.10
N LYS A 293 18.35 -16.88 -16.82
CA LYS A 293 17.87 -15.93 -15.82
C LYS A 293 18.85 -14.80 -15.59
N GLN A 294 18.33 -13.59 -15.53
CA GLN A 294 19.06 -12.41 -15.08
C GLN A 294 18.29 -11.72 -13.97
N TRP A 295 18.99 -11.35 -12.90
CA TRP A 295 18.47 -10.46 -11.88
C TRP A 295 18.18 -9.11 -12.51
N ILE A 296 16.99 -8.60 -12.22
CA ILE A 296 16.52 -7.31 -12.74
C ILE A 296 16.21 -6.34 -11.60
N GLU A 297 15.79 -6.85 -10.44
CA GLU A 297 15.45 -6.02 -9.30
C GLU A 297 15.83 -6.71 -7.99
N THR A 298 16.38 -5.95 -7.04
CA THR A 298 16.34 -6.31 -5.61
C THR A 298 15.57 -5.24 -4.86
N ARG A 299 14.54 -5.65 -4.12
CA ARG A 299 13.70 -4.77 -3.33
C ARG A 299 13.91 -5.02 -1.85
N PHE A 300 14.12 -3.93 -1.10
CA PHE A 300 14.17 -3.91 0.35
C PHE A 300 12.88 -3.29 0.89
N MET A 301 12.23 -3.95 1.84
CA MET A 301 11.33 -3.28 2.77
C MET A 301 12.09 -3.14 4.07
N THR A 302 12.36 -1.92 4.50
CA THR A 302 13.11 -1.63 5.72
C THR A 302 12.16 -1.09 6.77
N ARG A 303 12.25 -1.59 8.00
CA ARG A 303 11.57 -0.98 9.15
C ARG A 303 12.49 0.04 9.79
N GLN A 304 12.18 1.33 9.67
CA GLN A 304 13.00 2.44 10.16
C GLN A 304 12.11 3.38 10.96
N GLU A 305 12.57 3.76 12.16
CA GLU A 305 11.83 4.62 13.10
C GLU A 305 10.37 4.19 13.34
N GLY A 306 10.11 2.87 13.33
CA GLY A 306 8.78 2.30 13.52
C GLY A 306 7.96 2.15 12.23
N GLU A 307 8.37 2.81 11.14
CA GLU A 307 7.70 2.84 9.84
C GLU A 307 8.32 1.88 8.83
N TRP A 308 7.57 1.51 7.79
CA TRP A 308 8.06 0.69 6.68
C TRP A 308 8.29 1.52 5.44
N VAL A 309 9.47 1.37 4.83
CA VAL A 309 9.84 2.05 3.58
C VAL A 309 10.38 1.04 2.58
N GLY A 310 9.90 1.11 1.33
CA GLY A 310 10.29 0.21 0.26
C GLY A 310 11.32 0.82 -0.69
N TYR A 311 12.43 0.16 -0.94
CA TYR A 311 13.49 0.59 -1.86
C TYR A 311 13.74 -0.44 -2.94
N SER A 312 13.85 -0.01 -4.19
CA SER A 312 14.12 -0.89 -5.34
C SER A 312 15.50 -0.59 -5.91
N TYR A 313 16.25 -1.62 -6.25
CA TYR A 313 17.56 -1.55 -6.90
C TYR A 313 17.46 -2.19 -8.29
N LEU A 314 17.95 -1.49 -9.31
CA LEU A 314 18.02 -1.94 -10.69
C LEU A 314 19.38 -2.61 -10.93
N TRP A 315 19.38 -3.89 -11.26
CA TRP A 315 20.60 -4.62 -11.58
C TRP A 315 21.24 -4.15 -12.88
N ASN A 316 22.56 -4.09 -12.90
CA ASN A 316 23.32 -3.80 -14.12
C ASN A 316 23.32 -5.00 -15.08
N LYS A 317 23.62 -4.73 -16.36
CA LYS A 317 23.61 -5.77 -17.41
C LYS A 317 24.69 -6.82 -17.18
N GLU A 318 25.79 -6.42 -16.53
CA GLU A 318 26.94 -7.25 -16.23
C GLU A 318 26.67 -8.22 -15.06
N GLN A 319 25.54 -8.07 -14.35
CA GLN A 319 25.14 -8.87 -13.18
C GLN A 319 26.18 -8.82 -12.06
N THR A 320 26.78 -7.65 -11.85
CA THR A 320 27.84 -7.43 -10.86
C THR A 320 27.41 -6.54 -9.70
N ASP A 321 26.41 -5.69 -9.91
CA ASP A 321 25.87 -4.76 -8.91
C ASP A 321 24.47 -4.28 -9.32
N ALA A 322 23.82 -3.50 -8.45
CA ALA A 322 22.55 -2.84 -8.73
C ALA A 322 22.50 -1.43 -8.14
N ASP A 323 21.94 -0.48 -8.89
CA ASP A 323 21.84 0.91 -8.47
C ASP A 323 20.44 1.21 -7.91
N LEU A 324 20.38 2.03 -6.87
CA LEU A 324 19.15 2.46 -6.23
C LEU A 324 18.28 3.22 -7.24
N VAL A 325 17.06 2.74 -7.43
CA VAL A 325 16.05 3.41 -8.25
C VAL A 325 15.58 4.67 -7.55
N GLU A 326 15.39 5.73 -8.34
CA GLU A 326 14.88 7.02 -7.91
C GLU A 326 13.55 6.89 -7.14
N SER A 327 13.27 7.83 -6.24
CA SER A 327 12.09 7.75 -5.35
C SER A 327 10.76 7.70 -6.10
N ALA A 328 10.69 8.28 -7.29
CA ALA A 328 9.53 8.29 -8.17
C ALA A 328 9.27 6.95 -8.89
N GLY A 329 10.18 5.97 -8.78
CA GLY A 329 10.11 4.75 -9.57
C GLY A 329 10.54 4.97 -11.02
N ARG A 330 10.54 3.89 -11.81
CA ARG A 330 10.90 3.93 -13.23
C ARG A 330 10.42 2.69 -13.98
N ASP A 331 10.28 2.81 -15.29
CA ASP A 331 10.06 1.67 -16.18
C ASP A 331 11.34 1.30 -16.93
N VAL A 332 11.61 0.00 -17.07
CA VAL A 332 12.69 -0.53 -17.92
C VAL A 332 12.13 -1.61 -18.83
N SER A 333 12.51 -1.58 -20.09
CA SER A 333 12.12 -2.61 -21.06
C SER A 333 13.23 -3.64 -21.23
N PHE A 334 12.87 -4.91 -21.12
CA PHE A 334 13.72 -6.06 -21.40
C PHE A 334 13.30 -6.72 -22.72
N GLN A 335 14.27 -7.21 -23.49
CA GLN A 335 14.02 -8.01 -24.69
C GLN A 335 14.21 -9.47 -24.32
N ILE A 336 13.14 -10.26 -24.39
CA ILE A 336 13.13 -11.67 -24.03
C ILE A 336 13.04 -12.48 -25.31
N ALA A 337 13.95 -13.42 -25.55
CA ALA A 337 13.83 -14.32 -26.69
C ALA A 337 12.62 -15.23 -26.49
N ASP A 338 11.69 -15.22 -27.44
CA ASP A 338 10.44 -15.97 -27.37
C ASP A 338 10.08 -16.48 -28.77
N LYS A 339 10.20 -17.79 -28.98
CA LYS A 339 9.93 -18.44 -30.28
C LYS A 339 8.44 -18.38 -30.66
N GLY A 340 7.56 -18.06 -29.71
CA GLY A 340 6.14 -17.85 -29.98
C GLY A 340 5.82 -16.50 -30.63
N GLU A 341 6.75 -15.54 -30.59
CA GLU A 341 6.58 -14.21 -31.16
C GLU A 341 7.04 -14.15 -32.62
N LYS A 342 6.40 -13.30 -33.43
CA LYS A 342 6.71 -13.15 -34.87
C LYS A 342 8.16 -12.74 -35.13
N GLU A 343 8.71 -11.88 -34.27
CA GLU A 343 10.08 -11.38 -34.37
C GLU A 343 11.08 -12.24 -33.59
N GLY A 344 10.63 -13.35 -32.97
CA GLY A 344 11.44 -14.21 -32.12
C GLY A 344 11.82 -13.59 -30.78
N THR A 345 11.36 -12.38 -30.48
CA THR A 345 11.57 -11.67 -29.21
C THR A 345 10.30 -10.98 -28.74
N ARG A 346 10.09 -10.95 -27.43
CA ARG A 346 9.05 -10.18 -26.73
C ARG A 346 9.69 -9.02 -25.98
N LYS A 347 9.15 -7.81 -26.18
CA LYS A 347 9.43 -6.67 -25.29
C LYS A 347 8.62 -6.82 -24.00
N GLN A 348 9.29 -6.89 -22.86
CA GLN A 348 8.66 -6.94 -21.54
C GLN A 348 9.03 -5.71 -20.72
N VAL A 349 8.03 -4.92 -20.31
CA VAL A 349 8.23 -3.75 -19.45
C VAL A 349 8.18 -4.19 -17.99
N TRP A 350 9.22 -3.86 -17.23
CA TRP A 350 9.26 -4.00 -15.79
C TRP A 350 9.14 -2.62 -15.14
N HIS A 351 8.16 -2.48 -14.26
CA HIS A 351 7.92 -1.28 -13.49
C HIS A 351 8.55 -1.41 -12.10
N TYR A 352 9.55 -0.58 -11.82
CA TYR A 352 10.15 -0.43 -10.49
C TYR A 352 9.29 0.58 -9.72
N PRO A 353 8.62 0.17 -8.64
CA PRO A 353 7.68 1.03 -7.95
C PRO A 353 8.40 2.19 -7.26
N SER A 354 7.72 3.33 -7.21
CA SER A 354 8.06 4.45 -6.35
C SER A 354 8.03 4.06 -4.87
N ARG A 355 8.56 4.94 -4.01
CA ARG A 355 8.47 4.77 -2.55
C ARG A 355 7.02 4.71 -2.07
N ALA A 356 6.13 5.58 -2.58
CA ALA A 356 4.74 5.55 -2.16
C ALA A 356 3.90 4.45 -2.84
N GLU A 357 4.29 3.97 -4.03
CA GLU A 357 3.66 2.82 -4.68
C GLU A 357 3.84 1.53 -3.88
N CYS A 358 5.02 1.32 -3.28
CA CYS A 358 5.22 0.22 -2.34
C CYS A 358 4.14 0.22 -1.25
N MET A 359 3.79 1.39 -0.74
CA MET A 359 2.82 1.55 0.34
C MET A 359 1.35 1.37 -0.10
N VAL A 360 1.06 1.20 -1.40
CA VAL A 360 -0.30 0.80 -1.86
C VAL A 360 -0.63 -0.57 -1.27
N CYS A 361 0.29 -1.53 -1.41
CA CYS A 361 0.08 -2.89 -0.94
C CYS A 361 0.62 -3.09 0.48
N HIS A 362 1.73 -2.42 0.81
CA HIS A 362 2.35 -2.48 2.13
C HIS A 362 1.67 -1.47 3.07
N SER A 363 0.36 -1.60 3.25
CA SER A 363 -0.44 -0.67 4.05
C SER A 363 -0.57 -1.14 5.52
N ARG A 364 -0.99 -0.23 6.41
CA ARG A 364 -1.35 -0.56 7.79
C ARG A 364 -2.45 -1.63 7.87
N ALA A 365 -3.39 -1.61 6.93
CA ALA A 365 -4.48 -2.58 6.89
C ALA A 365 -3.96 -4.01 6.67
N SER A 366 -2.97 -4.15 5.80
CA SER A 366 -2.31 -5.43 5.45
C SER A 366 -1.18 -5.80 6.43
N ASN A 367 -0.96 -4.99 7.47
CA ASN A 367 0.15 -5.05 8.41
C ASN A 367 1.54 -4.98 7.75
N PHE A 368 1.66 -4.21 6.66
CA PHE A 368 2.88 -3.90 5.91
C PHE A 368 3.62 -5.10 5.30
N VAL A 369 4.01 -6.14 6.03
CA VAL A 369 4.87 -7.22 5.51
C VAL A 369 4.04 -8.32 4.86
N LEU A 370 4.05 -8.34 3.53
CA LEU A 370 3.23 -9.25 2.73
C LEU A 370 3.89 -10.63 2.58
N GLY A 371 3.14 -11.67 2.93
CA GLY A 371 3.52 -13.07 2.74
C GLY A 371 4.36 -13.69 3.88
N LEU A 372 4.75 -12.94 4.90
CA LEU A 372 5.31 -13.48 6.15
C LEU A 372 4.17 -13.68 7.17
N CYS A 373 3.50 -14.81 7.03
CA CYS A 373 2.42 -15.27 7.91
C CYS A 373 2.45 -16.81 8.00
N GLU A 374 1.79 -17.38 9.02
CA GLU A 374 1.79 -18.83 9.29
C GLU A 374 1.44 -19.66 8.04
N VAL A 375 0.36 -19.30 7.34
CA VAL A 375 -0.16 -20.09 6.21
C VAL A 375 0.73 -20.06 4.96
N GLN A 376 1.53 -19.00 4.79
CA GLN A 376 2.53 -18.93 3.72
C GLN A 376 3.81 -19.66 4.10
N MET A 377 4.20 -19.59 5.38
CA MET A 377 5.48 -20.06 5.88
C MET A 377 5.47 -21.54 6.29
N ASN A 378 4.31 -22.13 6.59
CA ASN A 378 4.19 -23.56 6.91
C ASN A 378 4.48 -24.44 5.67
N LYS A 379 5.77 -24.69 5.44
CA LYS A 379 6.35 -25.30 4.25
C LYS A 379 7.80 -25.72 4.55
N SER A 380 8.28 -26.77 3.88
CA SER A 380 9.71 -27.11 3.86
C SER A 380 10.51 -26.17 2.97
N HIS A 381 11.70 -25.78 3.43
CA HIS A 381 12.67 -24.98 2.70
C HIS A 381 14.07 -25.58 2.86
N ASP A 382 14.87 -25.45 1.81
CA ASP A 382 16.23 -25.99 1.78
C ASP A 382 17.20 -24.93 2.30
N TYR A 383 17.68 -25.14 3.53
CA TYR A 383 18.71 -24.32 4.15
C TYR A 383 20.09 -24.96 3.95
N LYS A 384 21.15 -24.20 4.25
CA LYS A 384 22.54 -24.73 4.22
C LYS A 384 22.73 -25.94 5.15
N THR A 385 21.94 -26.03 6.22
CA THR A 385 21.95 -27.11 7.21
C THR A 385 21.11 -28.33 6.80
N GLY A 386 20.28 -28.23 5.78
CA GLY A 386 19.35 -29.27 5.35
C GLY A 386 17.94 -28.74 5.04
N SER A 387 17.05 -29.65 4.64
CA SER A 387 15.65 -29.33 4.37
C SER A 387 14.82 -29.46 5.66
N GLU A 388 14.12 -28.41 6.05
CA GLU A 388 13.24 -28.43 7.22
C GLU A 388 12.04 -27.48 7.06
N ASN A 389 11.02 -27.62 7.92
CA ASN A 389 9.90 -26.69 7.94
C ASN A 389 10.37 -25.31 8.40
N GLN A 390 10.00 -24.26 7.67
CA GLN A 390 10.45 -22.90 7.95
C GLN A 390 10.01 -22.38 9.32
N LEU A 391 8.83 -22.78 9.81
CA LEU A 391 8.37 -22.36 11.13
C LEU A 391 9.23 -22.99 12.24
N ASN A 392 9.58 -24.27 12.10
CA ASN A 392 10.51 -24.95 13.01
C ASN A 392 11.91 -24.32 12.95
N HIS A 393 12.40 -23.99 11.75
CA HIS A 393 13.69 -23.31 11.59
C HIS A 393 13.73 -21.98 12.36
N LEU A 394 12.75 -21.11 12.15
CA LEU A 394 12.67 -19.81 12.84
C LEU A 394 12.52 -19.98 14.37
N GLU A 395 11.85 -21.04 14.81
CA GLU A 395 11.76 -21.37 16.23
C GLU A 395 13.10 -21.85 16.81
N GLN A 396 13.85 -22.70 16.09
CA GLN A 396 15.19 -23.14 16.49
C GLN A 396 16.18 -21.99 16.57
N LEU A 397 16.06 -21.00 15.67
CA LEU A 397 16.80 -19.75 15.73
C LEU A 397 16.39 -18.85 16.90
N ARG A 398 15.29 -19.16 17.60
CA ARG A 398 14.74 -18.43 18.76
C ARG A 398 14.40 -16.97 18.48
N ILE A 399 13.99 -16.69 17.24
CA ILE A 399 13.61 -15.34 16.80
C ILE A 399 12.10 -15.13 16.73
N LEU A 400 11.29 -16.12 17.12
CA LEU A 400 9.84 -16.00 17.20
C LEU A 400 9.37 -15.71 18.63
N LYS A 401 8.49 -14.72 18.78
CA LYS A 401 7.75 -14.41 20.00
C LYS A 401 6.25 -14.56 19.75
N PRO A 402 5.62 -15.70 20.12
CA PRO A 402 4.18 -15.88 19.97
C PRO A 402 3.38 -14.87 20.80
N ARG A 403 2.27 -14.38 20.27
CA ARG A 403 1.30 -13.59 21.04
C ARG A 403 0.77 -14.39 22.24
N SER A 404 0.34 -13.69 23.30
CA SER A 404 -0.11 -14.33 24.54
C SER A 404 -1.19 -15.40 24.36
N SER A 405 -2.11 -15.22 23.41
CA SER A 405 -3.13 -16.24 23.08
C SER A 405 -2.54 -17.48 22.43
N ASP A 406 -1.65 -17.30 21.46
CA ASP A 406 -0.96 -18.39 20.75
C ASP A 406 -0.03 -19.14 21.72
N LEU A 407 0.66 -18.40 22.59
CA LEU A 407 1.50 -18.94 23.66
C LEU A 407 0.69 -19.73 24.69
N LYS A 408 -0.48 -19.22 25.10
CA LYS A 408 -1.36 -19.93 26.03
C LYS A 408 -1.76 -21.30 25.48
N GLU A 409 -2.06 -21.38 24.19
CA GLU A 409 -2.41 -22.64 23.52
C GLU A 409 -1.20 -23.59 23.47
N ALA A 410 -0.02 -23.08 23.11
CA ALA A 410 1.21 -23.87 23.14
C ALA A 410 1.50 -24.45 24.53
N LEU A 411 1.36 -23.62 25.59
CA LEU A 411 1.54 -24.05 26.97
C LEU A 411 0.51 -25.12 27.37
N LYS A 412 -0.77 -24.95 27.03
CA LYS A 412 -1.78 -25.98 27.30
C LYS A 412 -1.39 -27.33 26.70
N ARG A 413 -0.93 -27.34 25.44
CA ARG A 413 -0.45 -28.56 24.77
C ARG A 413 0.72 -29.21 25.51
N ILE A 414 1.71 -28.41 25.91
CA ILE A 414 2.90 -28.89 26.64
C ILE A 414 2.50 -29.48 27.99
N GLY A 415 1.71 -28.74 28.77
CA GLY A 415 1.26 -29.20 30.07
C GLY A 415 0.46 -30.50 29.98
N GLN A 416 -0.40 -30.65 28.97
CA GLN A 416 -1.13 -31.89 28.71
C GLN A 416 -0.21 -33.05 28.33
N ALA A 417 0.82 -32.80 27.49
CA ALA A 417 1.81 -33.82 27.13
C ALA A 417 2.63 -34.28 28.35
N ASP A 418 2.87 -33.39 29.31
CA ASP A 418 3.50 -33.68 30.60
C ASP A 418 2.53 -34.32 31.62
N GLY A 419 1.30 -34.63 31.23
CA GLY A 419 0.30 -35.30 32.08
C GLY A 419 -0.53 -34.39 33.00
N LYS A 420 -0.37 -33.06 32.92
CA LYS A 420 -1.16 -32.10 33.71
C LYS A 420 -2.61 -32.06 33.22
N LYS A 421 -3.57 -31.92 34.15
CA LYS A 421 -5.01 -31.92 33.83
C LYS A 421 -5.76 -30.79 34.56
N ASP A 422 -6.88 -30.38 33.98
CA ASP A 422 -7.86 -29.46 34.58
C ASP A 422 -7.21 -28.23 35.28
N LYS A 423 -7.45 -28.07 36.59
CA LYS A 423 -7.01 -26.92 37.37
C LYS A 423 -5.47 -26.82 37.48
N GLU A 424 -4.78 -27.95 37.56
CA GLU A 424 -3.31 -28.01 37.60
C GLU A 424 -2.71 -27.46 36.31
N LEU A 425 -3.32 -27.80 35.17
CA LEU A 425 -2.92 -27.28 33.86
C LEU A 425 -3.10 -25.76 33.81
N ASP A 426 -4.25 -25.24 34.21
CA ASP A 426 -4.53 -23.80 34.17
C ASP A 426 -3.61 -22.99 35.13
N GLU A 427 -3.35 -23.49 36.34
CA GLU A 427 -2.42 -22.88 37.29
C GLU A 427 -0.98 -22.87 36.75
N TRP A 428 -0.55 -23.98 36.15
CA TRP A 428 0.77 -24.07 35.52
C TRP A 428 0.90 -23.10 34.33
N VAL A 429 -0.09 -23.05 33.42
CA VAL A 429 -0.10 -22.13 32.27
C VAL A 429 -0.02 -20.67 32.74
N ASN A 430 -0.83 -20.27 33.73
CA ASN A 430 -0.83 -18.90 34.25
C ASN A 430 0.50 -18.53 34.92
N THR A 431 1.14 -19.49 35.60
CA THR A 431 2.48 -19.31 36.18
C THR A 431 3.51 -19.07 35.07
N GLN A 432 3.49 -19.86 33.99
CA GLN A 432 4.42 -19.68 32.86
C GLN A 432 4.21 -18.36 32.11
N LEU A 433 2.95 -17.90 31.99
CA LEU A 433 2.62 -16.62 31.36
C LEU A 433 3.09 -15.40 32.20
N SER A 434 3.31 -15.56 33.50
CA SER A 434 3.70 -14.47 34.41
C SER A 434 5.20 -14.14 34.37
N PHE A 435 6.02 -15.02 33.76
CA PHE A 435 7.47 -14.83 33.63
C PHE A 435 7.95 -15.12 32.19
N PRO A 436 7.47 -14.36 31.19
CA PRO A 436 7.73 -14.66 29.79
C PRO A 436 9.22 -14.61 29.41
N ASP A 437 10.04 -13.87 30.15
CA ASP A 437 11.47 -13.65 29.84
C ASP A 437 12.42 -14.58 30.62
N GLN A 438 11.93 -15.37 31.59
CA GLN A 438 12.72 -16.32 32.37
C GLN A 438 12.52 -17.78 31.93
N ARG A 439 11.93 -17.99 30.74
CA ARG A 439 11.65 -19.32 30.22
C ARG A 439 12.95 -20.05 29.87
N LYS A 440 13.18 -21.21 30.50
CA LYS A 440 14.12 -22.20 29.98
C LYS A 440 13.43 -22.90 28.79
N PRO A 441 13.89 -22.76 27.54
CA PRO A 441 13.36 -23.58 26.47
C PRO A 441 13.74 -25.04 26.76
N ALA A 442 12.74 -25.92 26.88
CA ALA A 442 12.99 -27.33 27.19
C ALA A 442 13.52 -28.09 25.96
N THR A 443 13.06 -27.76 24.75
CA THR A 443 13.45 -28.36 23.45
C THR A 443 13.00 -27.47 22.27
N PRO A 444 13.49 -27.69 21.03
CA PRO A 444 12.82 -27.20 19.81
C PRO A 444 11.33 -27.66 19.75
N ASP A 445 10.45 -26.89 19.09
CA ASP A 445 9.01 -27.17 18.84
C ASP A 445 7.99 -26.90 19.98
N GLN A 446 8.19 -25.89 20.83
CA GLN A 446 7.31 -25.55 21.97
C GLN A 446 6.67 -24.15 21.96
N LEU A 447 7.07 -23.24 21.08
CA LEU A 447 6.55 -21.87 21.01
C LEU A 447 5.36 -21.76 20.05
N LEU A 448 5.29 -22.61 19.02
CA LEU A 448 4.14 -22.61 18.12
C LEU A 448 2.89 -23.20 18.80
N PRO A 449 1.69 -22.66 18.54
CA PRO A 449 0.45 -23.11 19.19
C PRO A 449 0.12 -24.58 18.90
N LEU A 450 0.45 -25.08 17.70
CA LEU A 450 0.28 -26.48 17.29
C LEU A 450 1.55 -26.97 16.57
N PRO A 451 1.79 -28.29 16.50
CA PRO A 451 2.82 -28.86 15.62
C PRO A 451 2.59 -28.42 14.16
N VAL A 452 3.67 -28.19 13.40
CA VAL A 452 3.58 -27.71 12.01
C VAL A 452 2.72 -28.57 11.08
N SER A 453 2.61 -29.87 11.36
CA SER A 453 1.74 -30.80 10.63
C SER A 453 0.24 -30.52 10.81
N GLN A 454 -0.15 -29.83 11.87
CA GLN A 454 -1.53 -29.46 12.20
C GLN A 454 -1.85 -27.99 11.87
N LEU A 455 -0.83 -27.17 11.62
CA LEU A 455 -1.02 -25.78 11.23
C LEU A 455 -1.61 -25.66 9.83
N LYS A 456 -2.41 -24.61 9.61
CA LYS A 456 -3.00 -24.35 8.29
C LYS A 456 -1.90 -23.90 7.33
N LYS A 457 -2.10 -24.16 6.03
CA LYS A 457 -1.21 -23.67 4.97
C LYS A 457 -1.98 -23.36 3.70
N LEU A 458 -1.45 -22.41 2.94
CA LEU A 458 -1.84 -22.22 1.54
C LEU A 458 -1.26 -23.34 0.68
N VAL A 459 -1.83 -23.48 -0.51
CA VAL A 459 -1.30 -24.37 -1.54
C VAL A 459 -0.77 -23.53 -2.71
N ASN A 460 0.13 -24.09 -3.50
CA ASN A 460 0.55 -23.43 -4.73
C ASN A 460 -0.66 -23.36 -5.69
N PRO A 461 -1.13 -22.16 -6.10
CA PRO A 461 -2.31 -22.03 -6.96
C PRO A 461 -2.14 -22.71 -8.33
N TYR A 462 -0.92 -22.97 -8.76
CA TYR A 462 -0.61 -23.61 -10.05
C TYR A 462 -0.32 -25.12 -9.95
N ASP A 463 -0.29 -25.70 -8.74
CA ASP A 463 -0.15 -27.16 -8.56
C ASP A 463 -1.50 -27.85 -8.78
N LYS A 464 -1.66 -28.50 -9.93
CA LYS A 464 -2.91 -29.18 -10.33
C LYS A 464 -3.28 -30.38 -9.45
N ASN A 465 -2.35 -30.88 -8.62
CA ASN A 465 -2.64 -31.96 -7.67
C ASN A 465 -3.37 -31.47 -6.42
N GLN A 466 -3.48 -30.15 -6.23
CA GLN A 466 -4.16 -29.55 -5.09
C GLN A 466 -5.65 -29.32 -5.40
N PRO A 467 -6.54 -29.36 -4.39
CA PRO A 467 -7.96 -29.08 -4.59
C PRO A 467 -8.21 -27.71 -5.24
N LEU A 468 -9.12 -27.66 -6.21
CA LEU A 468 -9.44 -26.46 -6.99
C LEU A 468 -9.77 -25.24 -6.12
N GLU A 469 -10.65 -25.42 -5.13
CA GLU A 469 -11.05 -24.35 -4.19
C GLU A 469 -9.85 -23.82 -3.38
N ALA A 470 -8.96 -24.72 -2.94
CA ALA A 470 -7.78 -24.34 -2.15
C ALA A 470 -6.80 -23.52 -2.99
N ARG A 471 -6.64 -23.86 -4.28
CA ARG A 471 -5.82 -23.13 -5.25
C ARG A 471 -6.36 -21.72 -5.48
N VAL A 472 -7.68 -21.58 -5.71
CA VAL A 472 -8.35 -20.28 -5.88
C VAL A 472 -8.19 -19.42 -4.63
N LYS A 473 -8.46 -19.98 -3.45
CA LYS A 473 -8.31 -19.26 -2.18
C LYS A 473 -6.87 -18.78 -1.96
N SER A 474 -5.88 -19.59 -2.31
CA SER A 474 -4.46 -19.22 -2.20
C SER A 474 -4.07 -18.10 -3.16
N TYR A 475 -4.64 -18.10 -4.37
CA TYR A 475 -4.46 -17.01 -5.33
C TYR A 475 -5.08 -15.71 -4.83
N LEU A 476 -6.33 -15.74 -4.36
CA LEU A 476 -7.03 -14.57 -3.82
C LEU A 476 -6.29 -13.96 -2.62
N HIS A 477 -5.83 -14.81 -1.69
CA HIS A 477 -5.05 -14.34 -0.54
C HIS A 477 -3.76 -13.63 -0.97
N SER A 478 -3.03 -14.20 -1.92
CA SER A 478 -1.69 -13.69 -2.28
C SER A 478 -1.73 -12.48 -3.21
N ASN A 479 -2.77 -12.36 -4.04
CA ASN A 479 -2.85 -11.34 -5.10
C ASN A 479 -3.93 -10.27 -4.85
N CYS A 480 -4.88 -10.51 -3.96
CA CYS A 480 -6.04 -9.62 -3.78
C CYS A 480 -6.25 -9.15 -2.34
N ALA A 481 -6.02 -10.02 -1.34
CA ALA A 481 -6.32 -9.71 0.07
C ALA A 481 -5.55 -8.50 0.62
N ASN A 482 -4.39 -8.15 0.06
CA ASN A 482 -3.64 -6.99 0.55
C ASN A 482 -4.45 -5.68 0.45
N CYS A 483 -5.32 -5.55 -0.56
CA CYS A 483 -6.19 -4.39 -0.74
C CYS A 483 -7.65 -4.70 -0.39
N HIS A 484 -8.10 -5.95 -0.57
CA HIS A 484 -9.47 -6.40 -0.34
C HIS A 484 -9.63 -7.04 1.04
N ILE A 485 -9.50 -6.20 2.07
CA ILE A 485 -9.72 -6.53 3.48
C ILE A 485 -10.57 -5.42 4.11
N ASN A 486 -11.22 -5.71 5.23
CA ASN A 486 -12.17 -4.79 5.88
C ASN A 486 -11.61 -3.38 6.16
N ALA A 487 -10.30 -3.23 6.33
CA ALA A 487 -9.63 -1.95 6.57
C ALA A 487 -8.77 -1.44 5.38
N GLY A 488 -8.80 -2.11 4.22
CA GLY A 488 -7.88 -1.87 3.09
C GLY A 488 -8.12 -0.60 2.29
N GLY A 489 -9.21 0.12 2.55
CA GLY A 489 -9.63 1.25 1.73
C GLY A 489 -10.21 0.83 0.37
N GLY A 490 -10.89 1.76 -0.31
CA GLY A 490 -11.68 1.47 -1.51
C GLY A 490 -13.05 0.87 -1.19
N ASN A 491 -14.05 1.08 -2.05
CA ASN A 491 -15.46 0.69 -1.85
C ASN A 491 -15.70 -0.85 -1.89
N SER A 492 -14.72 -1.66 -1.53
CA SER A 492 -14.80 -3.10 -1.61
C SER A 492 -15.41 -3.67 -0.34
N GLN A 493 -16.63 -4.19 -0.42
CA GLN A 493 -17.33 -4.86 0.70
C GLN A 493 -16.86 -6.32 0.92
N MET A 494 -15.75 -6.73 0.30
CA MET A 494 -15.22 -8.10 0.36
C MET A 494 -13.98 -8.18 1.24
N ASP A 495 -13.82 -9.33 1.90
CA ASP A 495 -12.61 -9.71 2.63
C ASP A 495 -12.06 -11.00 2.03
N LEU A 496 -10.93 -10.90 1.35
CA LEU A 496 -10.30 -12.00 0.61
C LEU A 496 -9.14 -12.65 1.39
N ASP A 497 -8.96 -12.28 2.66
CA ASP A 497 -7.98 -12.92 3.52
C ASP A 497 -8.26 -14.42 3.70
N PHE A 498 -7.22 -15.21 3.95
CA PHE A 498 -7.36 -16.65 4.12
C PHE A 498 -8.23 -17.01 5.34
N PHE A 499 -8.21 -16.17 6.38
CA PHE A 499 -8.98 -16.35 7.60
C PHE A 499 -10.31 -15.60 7.59
N ALA A 500 -10.68 -14.97 6.48
CA ALA A 500 -11.94 -14.26 6.36
C ALA A 500 -13.14 -15.19 6.62
N ASP A 501 -14.12 -14.66 7.34
CA ASP A 501 -15.42 -15.31 7.52
C ASP A 501 -16.14 -15.40 6.17
N LYS A 502 -16.80 -16.54 5.88
CA LYS A 502 -17.55 -16.75 4.62
C LYS A 502 -18.56 -15.63 4.33
N THR A 503 -19.19 -15.07 5.36
CA THR A 503 -20.16 -13.98 5.25
C THR A 503 -19.53 -12.65 4.81
N LYS A 504 -18.20 -12.51 4.95
CA LYS A 504 -17.43 -11.31 4.61
C LYS A 504 -16.75 -11.39 3.25
N ILE A 505 -16.59 -12.59 2.67
CA ILE A 505 -15.95 -12.75 1.37
C ILE A 505 -16.74 -12.01 0.28
N LYS A 506 -18.08 -12.08 0.28
CA LYS A 506 -18.97 -11.29 -0.59
C LYS A 506 -18.50 -11.12 -2.05
N ILE A 507 -18.18 -12.24 -2.71
CA ILE A 507 -17.87 -12.26 -4.15
C ILE A 507 -18.83 -13.09 -5.00
N LEU A 508 -19.52 -14.06 -4.40
CA LEU A 508 -20.39 -14.99 -5.13
C LEU A 508 -21.79 -14.39 -5.30
N ASP A 509 -22.24 -14.30 -6.55
CA ASP A 509 -23.53 -13.72 -6.97
C ASP A 509 -23.77 -12.26 -6.57
N GLU A 510 -22.72 -11.58 -6.11
CA GLU A 510 -22.77 -10.18 -5.68
C GLU A 510 -22.74 -9.20 -6.86
N LYS A 511 -23.42 -8.07 -6.74
CA LYS A 511 -23.40 -7.02 -7.77
C LYS A 511 -22.11 -6.21 -7.72
N PRO A 512 -21.46 -5.93 -8.86
CA PRO A 512 -20.27 -5.09 -8.90
C PRO A 512 -20.63 -3.62 -8.61
N ASN A 513 -19.89 -2.97 -7.70
CA ASN A 513 -20.07 -1.56 -7.36
C ASN A 513 -19.46 -0.57 -8.38
N HIS A 514 -18.58 -1.07 -9.25
CA HIS A 514 -17.80 -0.26 -10.18
C HIS A 514 -18.27 -0.52 -11.62
N HIS A 515 -17.34 -0.88 -12.51
CA HIS A 515 -17.60 -1.14 -13.91
C HIS A 515 -18.17 -2.55 -14.14
N THR A 516 -19.21 -2.65 -14.97
CA THR A 516 -19.82 -3.93 -15.40
C THR A 516 -19.27 -4.45 -16.72
N PHE A 517 -18.42 -3.67 -17.41
CA PHE A 517 -17.87 -3.99 -18.74
C PHE A 517 -18.94 -4.24 -19.80
N GLY A 518 -20.14 -3.67 -19.62
CA GLY A 518 -21.27 -3.88 -20.51
C GLY A 518 -21.94 -5.24 -20.37
N PHE A 519 -21.53 -6.08 -19.40
CA PHE A 519 -22.14 -7.39 -19.19
C PHE A 519 -23.56 -7.26 -18.65
N LYS A 520 -24.48 -8.03 -19.23
CA LYS A 520 -25.88 -8.11 -18.78
C LYS A 520 -25.95 -8.92 -17.48
N ASP A 521 -26.60 -8.37 -16.45
CA ASP A 521 -26.68 -8.96 -15.11
C ASP A 521 -25.29 -9.37 -14.56
N ALA A 522 -24.32 -8.48 -14.72
CA ALA A 522 -22.94 -8.68 -14.27
C ALA A 522 -22.88 -8.96 -12.76
N LYS A 523 -22.15 -10.01 -12.37
CA LYS A 523 -21.83 -10.32 -10.97
C LYS A 523 -20.32 -10.23 -10.75
N ILE A 524 -19.88 -10.07 -9.50
CA ILE A 524 -18.45 -10.14 -9.16
C ILE A 524 -17.91 -11.51 -9.58
N ILE A 525 -18.58 -12.58 -9.12
CA ILE A 525 -18.51 -13.94 -9.66
C ILE A 525 -19.95 -14.42 -9.87
N ALA A 526 -20.31 -14.80 -11.10
CA ALA A 526 -21.58 -15.45 -11.41
C ALA A 526 -21.37 -16.98 -11.39
N PRO A 527 -21.96 -17.70 -10.42
CA PRO A 527 -21.79 -19.15 -10.33
C PRO A 527 -22.19 -19.87 -11.62
N GLY A 528 -21.33 -20.78 -12.10
CA GLY A 528 -21.54 -21.53 -13.35
C GLY A 528 -21.45 -20.70 -14.63
N ASP A 529 -21.11 -19.41 -14.57
CA ASP A 529 -21.15 -18.49 -15.70
C ASP A 529 -19.92 -17.53 -15.74
N PRO A 530 -18.81 -17.98 -16.36
CA PRO A 530 -17.61 -17.14 -16.52
C PRO A 530 -17.84 -15.84 -17.29
N GLU A 531 -18.78 -15.82 -18.26
CA GLU A 531 -18.97 -14.66 -19.15
C GLU A 531 -19.64 -13.49 -18.44
N ARG A 532 -20.42 -13.76 -17.38
CA ARG A 532 -21.03 -12.72 -16.51
C ARG A 532 -20.17 -12.33 -15.30
N SER A 533 -19.00 -12.95 -15.14
CA SER A 533 -18.13 -12.79 -13.96
C SER A 533 -17.10 -11.67 -14.14
N VAL A 534 -17.33 -10.54 -13.47
CA VAL A 534 -16.47 -9.34 -13.58
C VAL A 534 -15.06 -9.58 -13.06
N LEU A 535 -14.88 -10.34 -11.98
CA LEU A 535 -13.54 -10.61 -11.43
C LEU A 535 -12.66 -11.33 -12.45
N LEU A 536 -13.20 -12.35 -13.13
CA LEU A 536 -12.49 -13.08 -14.19
C LEU A 536 -12.05 -12.14 -15.31
N HIS A 537 -12.93 -11.23 -15.75
CA HIS A 537 -12.58 -10.23 -16.77
C HIS A 537 -11.44 -9.30 -16.30
N ARG A 538 -11.47 -8.84 -15.05
CA ARG A 538 -10.43 -7.93 -14.53
C ARG A 538 -9.05 -8.57 -14.46
N ILE A 539 -8.97 -9.87 -14.14
CA ILE A 539 -7.67 -10.58 -14.13
C ILE A 539 -7.20 -10.99 -15.53
N SER A 540 -8.09 -10.99 -16.55
CA SER A 540 -7.77 -11.39 -17.92
C SER A 540 -7.33 -10.24 -18.84
N ILE A 541 -7.40 -8.99 -18.38
CA ILE A 541 -7.00 -7.80 -19.14
C ILE A 541 -5.79 -7.09 -18.53
N VAL A 542 -5.14 -6.25 -19.33
CA VAL A 542 -4.15 -5.24 -18.92
C VAL A 542 -4.67 -3.88 -19.39
N GLY A 543 -4.53 -2.84 -18.56
CA GLY A 543 -5.05 -1.49 -18.79
C GLY A 543 -6.26 -1.14 -17.92
N THR A 544 -7.15 -0.30 -18.44
CA THR A 544 -8.27 0.26 -17.69
C THR A 544 -9.17 -0.83 -17.10
N GLY A 545 -9.29 -0.85 -15.77
CA GLY A 545 -10.12 -1.81 -15.05
C GLY A 545 -9.44 -3.13 -14.67
N GLN A 546 -8.15 -3.32 -14.99
CA GLN A 546 -7.38 -4.51 -14.60
C GLN A 546 -7.32 -4.71 -13.08
N MET A 547 -7.10 -5.95 -12.65
CA MET A 547 -6.71 -6.28 -11.28
C MET A 547 -5.54 -7.28 -11.24
N PRO A 548 -4.55 -7.08 -10.35
CA PRO A 548 -4.32 -5.87 -9.53
C PRO A 548 -4.07 -4.61 -10.36
N GLN A 549 -4.38 -3.43 -9.83
CA GLN A 549 -4.23 -2.16 -10.55
C GLN A 549 -2.77 -1.75 -10.78
N ILE A 550 -1.84 -2.28 -9.96
CA ILE A 550 -0.41 -1.98 -10.01
C ILE A 550 0.42 -3.27 -9.99
N SER A 551 1.73 -3.15 -10.23
CA SER A 551 2.70 -4.26 -10.13
C SER A 551 2.45 -5.44 -11.09
N ARG A 552 1.67 -5.23 -12.15
CA ARG A 552 1.35 -6.23 -13.18
C ARG A 552 1.17 -5.56 -14.55
N ASN A 553 1.96 -6.01 -15.51
CA ASN A 553 1.91 -5.60 -16.92
C ASN A 553 1.56 -6.74 -17.87
N MET A 554 1.40 -7.97 -17.37
CA MET A 554 1.06 -9.15 -18.16
C MET A 554 -0.12 -9.92 -17.57
N VAL A 555 -0.91 -10.57 -18.43
CA VAL A 555 -1.96 -11.51 -18.02
C VAL A 555 -1.36 -12.77 -17.43
N ASP A 556 -1.80 -13.12 -16.22
CA ASP A 556 -1.58 -14.44 -15.64
C ASP A 556 -2.57 -15.43 -16.26
N LYS A 557 -2.16 -16.03 -17.38
CA LYS A 557 -3.00 -16.98 -18.12
C LYS A 557 -3.41 -18.19 -17.28
N GLN A 558 -2.51 -18.67 -16.41
CA GLN A 558 -2.81 -19.82 -15.55
C GLN A 558 -3.85 -19.48 -14.47
N ALA A 559 -3.82 -18.26 -13.94
CA ALA A 559 -4.87 -17.80 -13.04
C ALA A 559 -6.21 -17.61 -13.75
N VAL A 560 -6.22 -17.07 -14.98
CA VAL A 560 -7.44 -16.98 -15.78
C VAL A 560 -8.08 -18.35 -16.01
N GLU A 561 -7.27 -19.36 -16.35
CA GLU A 561 -7.73 -20.76 -16.48
C GLU A 561 -8.26 -21.30 -15.15
N LEU A 562 -7.52 -21.12 -14.05
CA LEU A 562 -7.92 -21.55 -12.71
C LEU A 562 -9.29 -20.99 -12.31
N PHE A 563 -9.51 -19.69 -12.50
CA PHE A 563 -10.79 -19.06 -12.16
C PHE A 563 -11.90 -19.46 -13.13
N THR A 564 -11.59 -19.66 -14.41
CA THR A 564 -12.58 -20.15 -15.38
C THR A 564 -13.09 -21.54 -15.00
N GLU A 565 -12.18 -22.45 -14.65
CA GLU A 565 -12.51 -23.80 -14.17
C GLU A 565 -13.34 -23.76 -12.89
N TRP A 566 -12.89 -22.96 -11.91
CA TRP A 566 -13.60 -22.79 -10.64
C TRP A 566 -15.01 -22.26 -10.82
N ILE A 567 -15.19 -21.16 -11.57
CA ILE A 567 -16.51 -20.56 -11.80
C ILE A 567 -17.46 -21.55 -12.45
N ARG A 568 -17.00 -22.32 -13.44
CA ARG A 568 -17.81 -23.36 -14.10
C ARG A 568 -18.21 -24.49 -13.15
N SER A 569 -17.40 -24.78 -12.13
CA SER A 569 -17.67 -25.81 -11.14
C SER A 569 -18.71 -25.41 -10.08
N LEU A 570 -18.99 -24.10 -9.94
CA LEU A 570 -19.94 -23.60 -8.95
C LEU A 570 -21.39 -23.92 -9.34
N PRO A 571 -22.26 -24.25 -8.37
CA PRO A 571 -23.68 -24.46 -8.62
C PRO A 571 -24.35 -23.14 -9.03
N LYS A 572 -25.17 -23.20 -10.09
CA LYS A 572 -25.92 -22.05 -10.62
C LYS A 572 -27.03 -21.58 -9.69
#